data_AF-A0A9C8LV17-F1
#
_entry.id   AF-A0A9C8LV17-F1
#
_cell.length_a   1.000
_cell.length_b   1.000
_cell.length_c   1.000
_cell.angle_alpha   90.00
_cell.angle_beta   90.00
_cell.angle_gamma   90.00
#
_symmetry.space_group_name_H-M   'P 1'
#
loop_
_entity.id
_entity.type
_entity.pdbx_description
1 polymer ?
#
loop_
_entity_poly.entity_id
_entity_poly.type
_entity_poly.pdbx_seq_one_letter_code
_entity_poly.pdbx_strand_id
1 'polypeptide(L)'
;MLKRSMTGAWKGCMSNRERKSSSDMNDGQHGMGREWERSRSIQKTACKTGFDWPDVTGVLDKIREEVEELHIEFEQGQRESIAEEFGDLLFSVIKLSRFIPHTPSECLAMTNDKFSVRFSYIREKAAREGAVFSQLSLNEMNRLWDEAKKAIQ
;
A
#
# COMPACT_ATOMS: atom_id res chain seq x y z
N MET A 1 -5.28 13.11 2.39
CA MET A 1 -4.66 13.98 1.37
C MET A 1 -3.45 13.26 0.78
N LEU A 2 -3.66 12.37 -0.20
CA LEU A 2 -2.59 11.71 -0.97
C LEU A 2 -2.44 12.46 -2.30
N LYS A 3 -1.64 13.53 -2.30
CA LYS A 3 -1.27 14.32 -3.49
C LYS A 3 0.12 13.93 -3.99
N ARG A 4 0.34 12.65 -4.31
CA ARG A 4 1.47 12.24 -5.14
C ARG A 4 0.89 11.53 -6.37
N SER A 5 1.19 12.08 -7.54
CA SER A 5 0.90 11.45 -8.83
C SER A 5 1.58 10.08 -8.86
N MET A 6 0.88 9.06 -9.37
CA MET A 6 1.44 7.71 -9.55
C MET A 6 2.46 7.74 -10.68
N THR A 7 3.65 8.24 -10.42
CA THR A 7 4.75 8.28 -11.39
C THR A 7 5.65 7.06 -11.15
N GLY A 8 5.59 6.09 -12.08
CA GLY A 8 6.64 5.07 -12.25
C GLY A 8 6.25 3.61 -12.00
N ALA A 9 5.43 3.30 -10.99
CA ALA A 9 5.28 1.90 -10.52
C ALA A 9 4.42 0.97 -11.40
N TRP A 10 3.61 1.52 -12.33
CA TRP A 10 2.58 0.73 -13.01
C TRP A 10 3.09 -0.11 -14.20
N LYS A 11 4.19 0.29 -14.84
CA LYS A 11 4.70 -0.40 -16.03
C LYS A 11 5.37 -1.75 -15.73
N GLY A 12 5.86 -1.95 -14.51
CA GLY A 12 6.57 -3.20 -14.12
C GLY A 12 5.65 -4.40 -13.85
N CYS A 13 4.37 -4.18 -13.57
CA CYS A 13 3.47 -5.25 -13.11
C CYS A 13 2.75 -6.01 -14.26
N MET A 14 2.84 -5.54 -15.50
CA MET A 14 2.03 -6.06 -16.62
C MET A 14 2.74 -7.07 -17.54
N SER A 15 3.99 -7.48 -17.29
CA SER A 15 4.74 -8.28 -18.28
C SER A 15 4.57 -9.80 -18.19
N ASN A 16 3.81 -10.36 -17.24
CA ASN A 16 3.41 -11.77 -17.30
C ASN A 16 2.31 -12.11 -16.29
N ARG A 17 1.03 -12.14 -16.69
CA ARG A 17 -0.02 -12.94 -16.03
C ARG A 17 -1.34 -12.95 -16.80
N GLU A 18 -1.94 -14.13 -16.82
CA GLU A 18 -3.22 -14.47 -17.42
C GLU A 18 -4.37 -13.58 -16.92
N ARG A 19 -5.37 -13.36 -17.79
CA ARG A 19 -6.60 -12.61 -17.51
C ARG A 19 -7.32 -13.21 -16.30
N LYS A 20 -7.33 -12.52 -15.16
CA LYS A 20 -8.24 -12.83 -14.05
C LYS A 20 -9.33 -11.77 -13.92
N SER A 21 -10.56 -12.27 -13.72
CA SER A 21 -11.81 -11.52 -13.57
C SER A 21 -11.83 -10.73 -12.27
N SER A 22 -12.61 -9.64 -12.24
CA SER A 22 -12.81 -8.77 -11.07
C SER A 22 -13.44 -9.48 -9.85
N SER A 23 -14.00 -10.66 -10.05
CA SER A 23 -14.63 -11.49 -9.01
C SER A 23 -13.65 -12.27 -8.12
N ASP A 24 -12.38 -12.37 -8.50
CA ASP A 24 -11.37 -13.19 -7.80
C ASP A 24 -10.66 -12.46 -6.64
N MET A 25 -11.05 -11.22 -6.32
CA MET A 25 -10.34 -10.39 -5.33
C MET A 25 -10.78 -10.59 -3.88
N ASN A 26 -11.77 -11.46 -3.61
CA ASN A 26 -12.38 -11.55 -2.29
C ASN A 26 -12.61 -12.99 -1.83
N ASP A 27 -11.52 -13.72 -1.59
CA ASP A 27 -11.59 -15.04 -0.96
C ASP A 27 -10.63 -15.12 0.24
N GLY A 28 -11.19 -15.24 1.45
CA GLY A 28 -10.54 -15.88 2.60
C GLY A 28 -9.97 -15.01 3.73
N GLN A 29 -10.57 -15.16 4.91
CA GLN A 29 -10.06 -14.97 6.30
C GLN A 29 -9.34 -13.65 6.67
N HIS A 30 -10.04 -12.85 7.50
CA HIS A 30 -9.69 -11.51 8.00
C HIS A 30 -8.53 -11.48 9.02
N GLY A 31 -7.32 -11.83 8.58
CA GLY A 31 -6.09 -11.66 9.35
C GLY A 31 -4.93 -11.26 8.46
N MET A 32 -3.99 -10.46 8.97
CA MET A 32 -2.84 -9.94 8.20
C MET A 32 -1.70 -10.96 8.02
N GLY A 33 -1.94 -12.24 8.36
CA GLY A 33 -0.95 -13.33 8.25
C GLY A 33 -0.07 -13.51 9.49
N ARG A 34 0.74 -14.59 9.50
CA ARG A 34 1.51 -15.02 10.68
C ARG A 34 2.57 -14.01 11.15
N GLU A 35 3.38 -13.50 10.24
CA GLU A 35 4.49 -12.59 10.61
C GLU A 35 3.99 -11.22 11.10
N TRP A 36 2.83 -10.77 10.60
CA TRP A 36 2.18 -9.58 11.12
C TRP A 36 1.80 -9.74 12.60
N GLU A 37 1.13 -10.83 12.94
CA GLU A 37 0.73 -11.10 14.33
C GLU A 37 1.94 -11.32 15.24
N ARG A 38 3.00 -11.97 14.73
CA ARG A 38 4.27 -12.11 15.45
C ARG A 38 4.88 -10.75 15.76
N SER A 39 4.96 -9.85 14.78
CA SER A 39 5.49 -8.48 14.97
C SER A 39 4.68 -7.71 16.02
N ARG A 40 3.34 -7.75 15.94
CA ARG A 40 2.45 -7.14 16.96
C ARG A 40 2.71 -7.71 18.36
N SER A 41 2.88 -9.02 18.48
CA SER A 41 3.14 -9.67 19.76
C SER A 41 4.48 -9.26 20.38
N ILE A 42 5.54 -9.21 19.57
CA ILE A 42 6.87 -8.75 19.98
C ILE A 42 6.79 -7.30 20.47
N GLN A 43 6.18 -6.41 19.69
CA GLN A 43 6.02 -5.01 20.07
C GLN A 43 5.17 -4.85 21.32
N LYS A 44 4.07 -5.61 21.47
CA LYS A 44 3.25 -5.58 22.70
C LYS A 44 4.05 -6.00 23.93
N THR A 45 4.97 -6.95 23.77
CA THR A 45 5.85 -7.41 24.86
C THR A 45 6.89 -6.35 25.21
N ALA A 46 7.56 -5.75 24.23
CA ALA A 46 8.53 -4.68 24.44
C ALA A 46 7.91 -3.47 25.16
N CYS A 47 6.67 -3.11 24.85
CA CYS A 47 6.04 -1.96 25.50
C CYS A 47 5.72 -2.21 26.98
N LYS A 48 5.49 -3.47 27.38
CA LYS A 48 5.31 -3.82 28.81
C LYS A 48 6.58 -3.62 29.63
N THR A 49 7.75 -3.60 28.99
CA THR A 49 9.03 -3.32 29.66
C THR A 49 9.39 -1.83 29.66
N GLY A 50 8.49 -0.97 29.18
CA GLY A 50 8.75 0.47 29.05
C GLY A 50 9.50 0.86 27.77
N PHE A 51 9.77 -0.09 26.86
CA PHE A 51 10.40 0.20 25.57
C PHE A 51 9.33 0.56 24.53
N ASP A 52 8.78 1.77 24.65
CA ASP A 52 7.76 2.30 23.73
C ASP A 52 7.94 3.79 23.43
N TRP A 53 7.37 4.23 22.31
CA TRP A 53 7.32 5.65 21.96
C TRP A 53 6.19 6.34 22.74
N PRO A 54 6.40 7.56 23.26
CA PRO A 54 5.41 8.24 24.09
C PRO A 54 4.17 8.69 23.29
N ASP A 55 4.34 8.96 22.00
CA ASP A 55 3.27 9.44 21.12
C ASP A 55 3.49 9.03 19.66
N VAL A 56 2.50 9.38 18.83
CA VAL A 56 2.46 9.06 17.40
C VAL A 56 3.58 9.75 16.60
N THR A 57 4.14 10.85 17.10
CA THR A 57 5.20 11.60 16.41
C THR A 57 6.45 10.74 16.30
N GLY A 58 6.86 10.09 17.40
CA GLY A 58 8.07 9.24 17.39
C GLY A 58 8.00 8.08 16.40
N VAL A 59 6.83 7.43 16.26
CA VAL A 59 6.67 6.37 15.26
C VAL A 59 6.60 6.91 13.83
N LEU A 60 6.02 8.10 13.62
CA LEU A 60 6.00 8.74 12.29
C LEU A 60 7.39 9.21 11.87
N ASP A 61 8.20 9.70 12.80
CA ASP A 61 9.59 10.08 12.54
C ASP A 61 10.42 8.84 12.17
N LYS A 62 10.27 7.73 12.90
CA LYS A 62 10.93 6.47 12.54
C LYS A 62 10.50 5.97 11.17
N ILE A 63 9.22 6.02 10.81
CA ILE A 63 8.76 5.67 9.44
C ILE A 63 9.46 6.52 8.36
N ARG A 64 9.74 7.81 8.63
CA ARG A 64 10.47 8.64 7.65
C ARG A 64 11.94 8.23 7.53
N GLU A 65 12.57 7.88 8.64
CA GLU A 65 13.93 7.34 8.70
C GLU A 65 14.03 6.05 7.87
N GLU A 66 13.17 5.05 8.11
CA GLU A 66 13.18 3.77 7.37
C GLU A 66 12.96 3.95 5.87
N VAL A 67 12.15 4.96 5.47
CA VAL A 67 11.93 5.28 4.05
C VAL A 67 13.20 5.86 3.41
N GLU A 68 13.96 6.65 4.14
CA GLU A 68 15.22 7.22 3.67
C GLU A 68 16.31 6.15 3.58
N GLU A 69 16.44 5.30 4.59
CA GLU A 69 17.36 4.16 4.60
C GLU A 69 17.06 3.21 3.43
N LEU A 70 15.80 2.82 3.24
CA LEU A 70 15.37 2.02 2.10
C LEU A 70 15.68 2.69 0.76
N HIS A 71 15.52 4.01 0.65
CA HIS A 71 15.84 4.75 -0.57
C HIS A 71 17.33 4.69 -0.90
N ILE A 72 18.19 4.90 0.11
CA ILE A 72 19.65 4.81 -0.02
C ILE A 72 20.05 3.41 -0.52
N GLU A 73 19.47 2.34 0.03
CA GLU A 73 19.79 0.97 -0.39
C GLU A 73 19.35 0.67 -1.83
N PHE A 74 18.23 1.24 -2.28
CA PHE A 74 17.82 1.16 -3.69
C PHE A 74 18.81 1.86 -4.63
N GLU A 75 19.39 2.99 -4.23
CA GLU A 75 20.40 3.69 -5.03
C GLU A 75 21.72 2.91 -5.09
N GLN A 76 22.09 2.24 -4.00
CA GLN A 76 23.33 1.44 -3.92
C GLN A 76 23.22 0.05 -4.55
N GLY A 77 21.99 -0.47 -4.73
CA GLY A 77 21.74 -1.76 -5.40
C GLY A 77 22.05 -2.99 -4.56
N GLN A 78 22.15 -2.85 -3.23
CA GLN A 78 22.44 -3.96 -2.31
C GLN A 78 21.15 -4.72 -1.96
N ARG A 79 20.93 -5.85 -2.64
CA ARG A 79 19.64 -6.58 -2.56
C ARG A 79 19.28 -7.08 -1.16
N GLU A 80 20.26 -7.50 -0.36
CA GLU A 80 19.99 -8.01 1.00
C GLU A 80 19.61 -6.86 1.94
N SER A 81 20.31 -5.72 1.86
CA SER A 81 19.98 -4.51 2.62
C SER A 81 18.59 -3.96 2.29
N ILE A 82 18.17 -3.98 1.01
CA ILE A 82 16.80 -3.57 0.63
C ILE A 82 15.72 -4.39 1.36
N ALA A 83 15.96 -5.70 1.55
CA ALA A 83 14.99 -6.56 2.23
C ALA A 83 14.92 -6.27 3.74
N GLU A 84 16.06 -5.92 4.34
CA GLU A 84 16.18 -5.50 5.74
C GLU A 84 15.41 -4.19 5.99
N GLU A 85 15.76 -3.13 5.26
CA GLU A 85 15.13 -1.81 5.40
C GLU A 85 13.62 -1.85 5.08
N PHE A 86 13.22 -2.68 4.11
CA PHE A 86 11.79 -2.87 3.84
C PHE A 86 11.08 -3.58 5.00
N GLY A 87 11.76 -4.51 5.68
CA GLY A 87 11.27 -5.16 6.88
C GLY A 87 11.06 -4.18 8.03
N ASP A 88 12.02 -3.28 8.24
CA ASP A 88 11.97 -2.28 9.32
C ASP A 88 10.91 -1.20 9.06
N LEU A 89 10.72 -0.80 7.79
CA LEU A 89 9.57 0.01 7.39
C LEU A 89 8.23 -0.67 7.74
N LEU A 90 8.06 -1.95 7.40
CA LEU A 90 6.84 -2.70 7.73
C LEU A 90 6.65 -2.81 9.25
N PHE A 91 7.73 -3.05 10.00
CA PHE A 91 7.70 -3.12 11.46
C PHE A 91 7.25 -1.79 12.08
N SER A 92 7.74 -0.68 11.56
CA SER A 92 7.36 0.68 11.96
C SER A 92 5.90 1.00 11.61
N VAL A 93 5.40 0.57 10.45
CA VAL A 93 3.98 0.69 10.08
C VAL A 93 3.07 -0.14 10.99
N ILE A 94 3.48 -1.36 11.35
CA ILE A 94 2.75 -2.19 12.33
C ILE A 94 2.68 -1.46 13.67
N LYS A 95 3.76 -0.81 14.09
CA LYS A 95 3.79 -0.03 15.34
C LYS A 95 2.83 1.15 15.29
N LEU A 96 2.79 1.88 14.18
CA LEU A 96 1.84 2.98 13.96
C LEU A 96 0.39 2.52 14.11
N SER A 97 0.07 1.28 13.72
CA SER A 97 -1.29 0.75 13.86
C SER A 97 -1.81 0.69 15.31
N ARG A 98 -0.95 0.84 16.32
CA ARG A 98 -1.35 0.91 17.74
C ARG A 98 -1.89 2.28 18.15
N PHE A 99 -1.61 3.32 17.36
CA PHE A 99 -2.00 4.71 17.63
C PHE A 99 -3.30 5.12 16.92
N ILE A 100 -3.93 4.19 16.19
CA ILE A 100 -5.17 4.42 15.46
C ILE A 100 -6.32 3.60 16.07
N PRO A 101 -7.57 4.09 16.01
CA PRO A 101 -8.73 3.40 16.60
C PRO A 101 -9.26 2.24 15.74
N HIS A 102 -8.65 1.98 14.58
CA HIS A 102 -9.07 0.95 13.63
C HIS A 102 -8.02 -0.15 13.55
N THR A 103 -8.48 -1.37 13.24
CA THR A 103 -7.56 -2.46 12.94
C THR A 103 -6.91 -2.23 11.56
N PRO A 104 -5.67 -2.71 11.38
CA PRO A 104 -4.99 -2.70 10.08
C PRO A 104 -5.82 -3.35 8.96
N SER A 105 -6.50 -4.47 9.28
CA SER A 105 -7.31 -5.20 8.32
C SER A 105 -8.51 -4.38 7.84
N GLU A 106 -9.18 -3.65 8.74
CA GLU A 106 -10.27 -2.72 8.37
C GLU A 106 -9.75 -1.59 7.48
N CYS A 107 -8.62 -0.98 7.87
CA CYS A 107 -8.02 0.13 7.11
C CYS A 107 -7.66 -0.29 5.68
N LEU A 108 -7.11 -1.50 5.52
CA LEU A 108 -6.75 -2.05 4.22
C LEU A 108 -7.97 -2.46 3.42
N ALA A 109 -8.98 -3.09 4.04
CA ALA A 109 -10.24 -3.42 3.36
C ALA A 109 -10.88 -2.17 2.75
N MET A 110 -11.03 -1.10 3.53
CA MET A 110 -11.55 0.20 3.05
C MET A 110 -10.72 0.78 1.89
N THR A 111 -9.40 0.62 1.94
CA THR A 111 -8.50 1.10 0.89
C THR A 111 -8.63 0.27 -0.39
N ASN A 112 -8.71 -1.05 -0.24
CA ASN A 112 -8.88 -2.01 -1.33
C ASN A 112 -10.22 -1.82 -2.04
N ASP A 113 -11.32 -1.67 -1.29
CA ASP A 113 -12.64 -1.43 -1.86
C ASP A 113 -12.66 -0.16 -2.71
N LYS A 114 -12.15 0.95 -2.15
CA LYS A 114 -12.03 2.22 -2.86
C LYS A 114 -11.16 2.11 -4.11
N PHE A 115 -10.05 1.35 -4.05
CA PHE A 115 -9.22 1.09 -5.21
C PHE A 115 -9.98 0.29 -6.28
N SER A 116 -10.65 -0.79 -5.90
CA SER A 116 -11.40 -1.67 -6.79
C SER A 116 -12.54 -0.95 -7.51
N VAL A 117 -13.28 -0.10 -6.79
CA VAL A 117 -14.35 0.72 -7.38
C VAL A 117 -13.78 1.73 -8.38
N ARG A 118 -12.72 2.46 -8.02
CA ARG A 118 -12.08 3.44 -8.92
C ARG A 118 -11.45 2.77 -10.14
N PHE A 119 -10.80 1.62 -9.96
CA PHE A 119 -10.21 0.88 -11.05
C PHE A 119 -11.27 0.37 -12.03
N SER A 120 -12.41 -0.10 -11.53
CA SER A 120 -13.54 -0.53 -12.37
C SER A 120 -14.14 0.64 -13.16
N TYR A 121 -14.30 1.81 -12.53
CA TYR A 121 -14.72 3.04 -13.22
C TYR A 121 -13.83 3.35 -14.44
N ILE A 122 -12.50 3.30 -14.26
CA ILE A 122 -11.56 3.60 -15.33
C ILE A 122 -11.70 2.60 -16.49
N ARG A 123 -11.81 1.30 -16.19
CA ARG A 123 -12.01 0.26 -17.21
C ARG A 123 -13.28 0.49 -18.01
N GLU A 124 -14.40 0.76 -17.33
CA GLU A 124 -15.69 1.03 -17.97
C GLU A 124 -15.69 2.32 -18.79
N LYS A 125 -15.02 3.36 -18.29
CA LYS A 125 -14.90 4.63 -19.01
C LYS A 125 -14.04 4.47 -20.27
N ALA A 126 -12.89 3.81 -20.17
CA ALA A 126 -12.03 3.52 -21.30
C ALA A 126 -12.78 2.71 -22.38
N ALA A 127 -13.53 1.67 -21.97
CA ALA A 127 -14.33 0.87 -22.88
C ALA A 127 -15.42 1.70 -23.60
N ARG A 128 -16.11 2.60 -22.88
CA ARG A 128 -17.10 3.53 -23.48
C ARG A 128 -16.49 4.54 -24.45
N GLU A 129 -15.25 4.95 -24.21
CA GLU A 129 -14.47 5.81 -25.10
C GLU A 129 -13.86 5.04 -26.30
N GLY A 130 -14.14 3.74 -26.41
CA GLY A 130 -13.62 2.88 -27.48
C GLY A 130 -12.14 2.53 -27.33
N ALA A 131 -11.54 2.80 -26.16
CA ALA A 131 -10.13 2.55 -25.89
C ALA A 131 -9.90 1.17 -25.25
N VAL A 132 -8.82 0.51 -25.64
CA VAL A 132 -8.36 -0.71 -24.97
C VAL A 132 -7.55 -0.31 -23.74
N PHE A 133 -7.99 -0.71 -22.55
CA PHE A 133 -7.37 -0.32 -21.28
C PHE A 133 -5.85 -0.58 -21.24
N SER A 134 -5.39 -1.72 -21.76
CA SER A 134 -3.95 -2.08 -21.79
C SER A 134 -3.10 -1.22 -22.73
N GLN A 135 -3.72 -0.40 -23.58
CA GLN A 135 -3.07 0.52 -24.51
C GLN A 135 -3.06 1.96 -24.00
N LEU A 136 -3.75 2.24 -22.89
CA LEU A 136 -3.75 3.59 -22.32
C LEU A 136 -2.35 3.99 -21.88
N SER A 137 -1.98 5.22 -22.21
CA SER A 137 -0.80 5.86 -21.63
C SER A 137 -1.01 6.12 -20.13
N LEU A 138 0.10 6.27 -19.41
CA LEU A 138 0.05 6.62 -17.99
C LEU A 138 -0.69 7.95 -17.75
N ASN A 139 -0.59 8.90 -18.69
CA ASN A 139 -1.28 10.19 -18.59
C ASN A 139 -2.80 10.02 -18.73
N GLU A 140 -3.25 9.16 -19.63
CA GLU A 140 -4.68 8.84 -19.77
C GLU A 140 -5.21 8.09 -18.56
N MET A 141 -4.47 7.12 -18.05
CA MET A 141 -4.81 6.42 -16.80
C MET A 141 -4.92 7.39 -15.63
N ASN A 142 -3.98 8.32 -15.48
CA ASN A 142 -4.01 9.34 -14.43
C ASN A 142 -5.21 10.29 -14.57
N ARG A 143 -5.51 10.74 -15.80
CA ARG A 143 -6.70 11.57 -16.09
C ARG A 143 -7.98 10.86 -15.63
N LEU A 144 -8.15 9.60 -16.05
CA LEU A 144 -9.32 8.80 -15.70
C LEU A 144 -9.37 8.49 -14.19
N TRP A 145 -8.22 8.30 -13.54
CA TRP A 145 -8.13 8.08 -12.09
C TRP A 145 -8.54 9.32 -11.29
N ASP A 146 -8.13 10.51 -11.72
CA ASP A 146 -8.55 11.76 -11.07
C ASP A 146 -10.03 12.09 -11.34
N GLU A 147 -10.58 11.67 -12.47
CA GLU A 147 -12.03 11.68 -12.71
C GLU A 147 -12.76 10.73 -11.75
N ALA A 148 -12.26 9.49 -11.61
CA ALA A 148 -12.82 8.50 -10.70
C ALA A 148 -12.82 8.98 -9.23
N LYS A 149 -11.74 9.66 -8.78
CA LYS A 149 -11.69 10.27 -7.44
C LYS A 149 -12.75 11.34 -7.21
N LYS A 150 -13.13 12.09 -8.24
CA LYS A 150 -14.17 13.14 -8.14
C LYS A 150 -15.57 12.54 -8.13
N ALA A 151 -15.78 11.46 -8.87
CA ALA A 151 -17.07 10.78 -8.95
C ALA A 151 -17.33 9.83 -7.77
N ILE A 152 -16.28 9.25 -7.20
CA ILE A 152 -16.32 8.24 -6.13
C ILE A 152 -15.48 8.75 -4.96
N GLN A 153 -16.15 9.25 -3.94
CA GLN A 153 -15.53 9.85 -2.75
C GLN A 153 -14.82 8.80 -1.89
#